data_AF-A0A932EMT8-F1
#
_entry.id   AF-A0A932EMT8-F1
#
_cell.length_a   1.000
_cell.length_b   1.000
_cell.length_c   1.000
_cell.angle_alpha   90.00
_cell.angle_beta   90.00
_cell.angle_gamma   90.00
#
_symmetry.space_group_name_H-M   'P 1'
#
loop_
_entity.id
_entity.type
_entity.pdbx_description
1 polymer ?
#
loop_
_entity_poly.entity_id
_entity_poly.type
_entity_poly.pdbx_seq_one_letter_code
_entity_poly.pdbx_strand_id
1 'polypeptide(L)'
;MSTTGLGNHGGIRKRIRANHAHPGSKLAVLRLELQLLKQRLCQAMTKEPLEGIIIFSEIMTECQRFSLIENLIEYLNEINYGDFNEQIIALRSLQRHFEMGNLNADDFTFEQAREFMAEHASRIIVIIDSL
;
A
#
# COMPACT_ATOMS: atom_id res chain seq x y z
N MET A 1 -7.74 66.36 20.81
CA MET A 1 -7.34 65.31 21.77
C MET A 1 -7.54 63.97 21.08
N SER A 2 -6.46 63.19 20.98
CA SER A 2 -6.44 61.76 20.60
C SER A 2 -7.37 60.96 21.54
N THR A 3 -7.99 59.84 21.14
CA THR A 3 -7.35 58.56 20.86
C THR A 3 -8.19 57.62 19.97
N THR A 4 -7.47 56.89 19.13
CA THR A 4 -7.89 55.72 18.35
C THR A 4 -8.17 54.53 19.28
N GLY A 5 -9.36 53.93 19.20
CA GLY A 5 -9.72 52.68 19.86
C GLY A 5 -9.77 51.53 18.86
N LEU A 6 -8.70 50.71 18.84
CA LEU A 6 -8.65 49.41 18.16
C LEU A 6 -9.58 48.42 18.87
N GLY A 7 -10.60 47.93 18.16
CA GLY A 7 -11.45 46.83 18.57
C GLY A 7 -11.40 45.70 17.55
N ASN A 8 -10.31 44.93 17.59
CA ASN A 8 -10.13 43.68 16.85
C ASN A 8 -11.16 42.64 17.32
N HIS A 9 -12.23 42.41 16.56
CA HIS A 9 -12.95 41.14 16.58
C HIS A 9 -12.77 40.42 15.24
N GLY A 10 -11.52 39.96 15.03
CA GLY A 10 -11.23 38.89 14.11
C GLY A 10 -11.87 37.60 14.63
N GLY A 11 -13.06 37.29 14.13
CA GLY A 11 -13.84 36.14 14.61
C GLY A 11 -14.41 35.26 13.51
N ILE A 12 -14.07 35.45 12.23
CA ILE A 12 -14.59 34.59 11.15
C ILE A 12 -13.57 34.45 10.03
N ARG A 13 -12.44 33.78 10.29
CA ARG A 13 -11.70 33.08 9.23
C ARG A 13 -11.20 31.75 9.78
N LYS A 14 -12.03 30.74 9.57
CA LYS A 14 -11.61 29.41 9.09
C LYS A 14 -10.19 29.03 9.51
N ARG A 15 -10.04 28.56 10.75
CA ARG A 15 -9.00 27.56 11.05
C ARG A 15 -9.42 26.25 10.38
N ILE A 16 -9.34 26.23 9.04
CA ILE A 16 -9.35 24.98 8.28
C ILE A 16 -8.00 24.34 8.60
N ARG A 17 -8.05 23.41 9.56
CA ARG A 17 -7.32 22.15 9.56
C ARG A 17 -5.97 22.19 8.84
N ALA A 18 -4.99 22.86 9.44
CA ALA A 18 -3.58 22.74 9.07
C ALA A 18 -2.97 21.41 9.58
N ASN A 19 -3.74 20.32 9.56
CA ASN A 19 -3.17 18.97 9.55
C ASN A 19 -3.00 18.54 8.09
N HIS A 20 -2.35 19.37 7.29
CA HIS A 20 -1.55 18.87 6.19
C HIS A 20 -0.29 18.25 6.81
N ALA A 21 -0.47 17.08 7.46
CA ALA A 21 0.60 16.11 7.54
C ALA A 21 1.14 16.00 6.11
N HIS A 22 2.39 16.39 5.92
CA HIS A 22 2.90 16.73 4.61
C HIS A 22 2.59 15.61 3.64
N PRO A 23 1.87 15.84 2.53
CA PRO A 23 1.53 14.77 1.60
C PRO A 23 2.77 13.97 1.18
N GLY A 24 3.95 14.62 1.07
CA GLY A 24 5.22 13.95 0.82
C GLY A 24 5.64 12.90 1.87
N SER A 25 5.27 13.04 3.15
CA SER A 25 5.64 12.07 4.19
C SER A 25 4.79 10.80 4.12
N LYS A 26 3.48 10.91 3.83
CA LYS A 26 2.60 9.74 3.68
C LYS A 26 2.99 8.91 2.46
N LEU A 27 3.29 9.55 1.32
CA LEU A 27 3.79 8.85 0.13
C LEU A 27 5.15 8.16 0.38
N ALA A 28 6.06 8.81 1.11
CA ALA A 28 7.35 8.22 1.45
C ALA A 28 7.19 6.96 2.31
N VAL A 29 6.28 6.98 3.30
CA VAL A 29 5.96 5.82 4.13
C VAL A 29 5.35 4.69 3.29
N LEU A 30 4.37 5.00 2.45
CA LEU A 30 3.73 4.00 1.58
C LEU A 30 4.73 3.37 0.58
N ARG A 31 5.66 4.17 0.05
CA ARG A 31 6.76 3.64 -0.80
C ARG A 31 7.69 2.71 -0.02
N LEU A 32 8.02 3.03 1.23
CA LEU A 32 8.81 2.16 2.08
C LEU A 32 8.08 0.84 2.35
N GLU A 33 6.77 0.89 2.59
CA GLU A 33 5.94 -0.31 2.80
C GLU A 33 5.89 -1.19 1.54
N LEU A 34 5.77 -0.61 0.34
CA LEU A 34 5.84 -1.35 -0.93
C LEU A 34 7.22 -1.99 -1.17
N GLN A 35 8.30 -1.27 -0.86
CA GLN A 35 9.66 -1.81 -0.95
C GLN A 35 9.89 -2.97 0.03
N LEU A 36 9.40 -2.83 1.27
CA LEU A 36 9.46 -3.90 2.27
C LEU A 36 8.66 -5.13 1.83
N LEU A 37 7.47 -4.93 1.29
CA LEU A 37 6.65 -5.99 0.71
C LEU A 37 7.41 -6.73 -0.41
N LYS A 38 7.99 -6.00 -1.36
CA LYS A 38 8.81 -6.59 -2.43
C LYS A 38 9.94 -7.42 -1.85
N GLN A 39 10.69 -6.87 -0.88
CA GLN A 39 11.80 -7.58 -0.25
C GLN A 39 11.34 -8.89 0.41
N ARG A 40 10.22 -8.86 1.14
CA ARG A 40 9.67 -10.06 1.79
C ARG A 40 9.20 -11.11 0.78
N LEU A 41 8.60 -10.69 -0.33
CA LEU A 41 8.23 -11.61 -1.42
C LEU A 41 9.45 -12.22 -2.09
N CYS A 42 10.48 -11.42 -2.38
CA CYS A 42 11.76 -11.93 -2.87
C CYS A 42 12.36 -12.97 -1.91
N GLN A 43 12.32 -12.71 -0.60
CA GLN A 43 12.80 -13.67 0.40
C GLN A 43 11.96 -14.96 0.39
N ALA A 44 10.63 -14.86 0.32
CA ALA A 44 9.75 -16.03 0.24
C ALA A 44 10.07 -16.91 -0.98
N MET A 45 10.39 -16.30 -2.12
CA MET A 45 10.76 -17.02 -3.35
C MET A 45 12.12 -17.73 -3.27
N THR A 46 12.99 -17.37 -2.33
CA THR A 46 14.28 -18.07 -2.11
C THR A 46 14.17 -19.29 -1.21
N LYS A 47 13.00 -19.50 -0.60
CA LYS A 47 12.73 -20.63 0.29
C LYS A 47 12.27 -21.85 -0.50
N GLU A 48 12.28 -22.99 0.17
CA GLU A 48 11.62 -24.19 -0.34
C GLU A 48 10.16 -23.85 -0.67
N PRO A 49 9.59 -24.32 -1.81
CA PRO A 49 8.30 -23.88 -2.31
C PRO A 49 7.16 -23.87 -1.29
N LEU A 50 7.03 -24.93 -0.48
CA LEU A 50 5.98 -25.01 0.54
C LEU A 50 6.19 -24.01 1.69
N GLU A 51 7.45 -23.79 2.11
CA GLU A 51 7.80 -22.73 3.06
C GLU A 51 7.53 -21.35 2.46
N GLY A 52 7.80 -21.19 1.17
CA GLY A 52 7.48 -20.00 0.38
C GLY A 52 5.98 -19.67 0.39
N ILE A 53 5.11 -20.68 0.24
CA ILE A 53 3.64 -20.50 0.31
C ILE A 53 3.20 -20.03 1.69
N ILE A 54 3.77 -20.60 2.76
CA ILE A 54 3.45 -20.17 4.14
C ILE A 54 3.81 -18.70 4.32
N ILE A 55 5.05 -18.33 3.97
CA ILE A 55 5.52 -16.95 4.11
C ILE A 55 4.70 -16.01 3.21
N PHE A 56 4.39 -16.42 1.98
CA PHE A 56 3.54 -15.65 1.07
C PHE A 56 2.16 -15.41 1.69
N SER A 57 1.51 -16.45 2.21
CA SER A 57 0.21 -16.38 2.89
C SER A 57 0.22 -15.42 4.07
N GLU A 58 1.27 -15.47 4.91
CA GLU A 58 1.47 -14.54 6.02
C GLU A 58 1.57 -13.09 5.54
N ILE A 59 2.37 -12.84 4.49
CA ILE A 59 2.53 -11.50 3.90
C ILE A 59 1.18 -10.98 3.36
N MET A 60 0.43 -11.81 2.61
CA MET A 60 -0.86 -11.41 2.05
C MET A 60 -1.86 -11.08 3.16
N THR A 61 -1.95 -11.93 4.18
CA THR A 61 -2.86 -11.73 5.34
C THR A 61 -2.51 -10.46 6.10
N GLU A 62 -1.22 -10.16 6.27
CA GLU A 62 -0.77 -8.93 6.92
C GLU A 62 -1.12 -7.69 6.10
N CYS A 63 -0.91 -7.74 4.77
CA CYS A 63 -1.25 -6.64 3.88
C CYS A 63 -2.77 -6.37 3.84
N GLN A 64 -3.59 -7.41 3.87
CA GLN A 64 -5.05 -7.29 4.02
C GLN A 64 -5.41 -6.62 5.36
N ARG A 65 -4.83 -7.09 6.47
CA ARG A 65 -5.13 -6.57 7.81
C ARG A 65 -4.83 -5.07 7.94
N PHE A 66 -3.80 -4.58 7.28
CA PHE A 66 -3.39 -3.18 7.36
C PHE A 66 -4.00 -2.27 6.28
N SER A 67 -4.90 -2.79 5.43
CA SER A 67 -5.51 -2.03 4.33
C SER A 67 -4.47 -1.26 3.50
N LEU A 68 -3.27 -1.83 3.34
CA LEU A 68 -2.10 -1.14 2.77
C LEU A 68 -2.43 -0.55 1.38
N ILE A 69 -3.06 -1.38 0.53
CA ILE A 69 -3.42 -1.02 -0.84
C ILE A 69 -4.57 -0.03 -0.90
N GLU A 70 -5.57 -0.16 -0.01
CA GLU A 70 -6.69 0.78 0.07
C GLU A 70 -6.20 2.17 0.48
N ASN A 71 -5.31 2.25 1.47
CA ASN A 71 -4.69 3.49 1.92
C ASN A 71 -3.86 4.18 0.81
N LEU A 72 -3.18 3.38 -0.02
CA LEU A 72 -2.42 3.84 -1.18
C LEU A 72 -3.34 4.38 -2.29
N ILE A 73 -4.40 3.65 -2.62
CA ILE A 73 -5.39 4.06 -3.63
C ILE A 73 -6.10 5.33 -3.17
N GLU A 74 -6.56 5.39 -1.92
CA GLU A 74 -7.22 6.58 -1.35
C GLU A 74 -6.29 7.78 -1.42
N TYR A 75 -5.04 7.62 -0.99
CA TYR A 75 -4.04 8.69 -1.05
C TYR A 75 -3.81 9.19 -2.49
N LEU A 76 -3.61 8.30 -3.47
CA LEU A 76 -3.41 8.71 -4.87
C LEU A 76 -4.63 9.44 -5.45
N ASN A 77 -5.84 9.02 -5.09
CA ASN A 77 -7.07 9.72 -5.47
C ASN A 77 -7.19 11.10 -4.81
N GLU A 78 -6.72 11.27 -3.56
CA GLU A 78 -6.73 12.55 -2.85
C GLU A 78 -5.73 13.56 -3.46
N ILE A 79 -4.57 13.11 -3.91
CA ILE A 79 -3.50 14.02 -4.36
C ILE A 79 -3.56 14.38 -5.85
N ASN A 80 -4.25 13.61 -6.70
CA ASN A 80 -4.27 13.93 -8.14
C ASN A 80 -5.48 13.33 -8.88
N TYR A 81 -6.30 14.22 -9.45
CA TYR A 81 -7.44 13.90 -10.31
C TYR A 81 -7.00 13.38 -11.69
N GLY A 82 -6.46 12.17 -11.76
CA GLY A 82 -6.35 11.39 -13.01
C GLY A 82 -4.94 11.06 -13.53
N ASP A 83 -3.89 11.69 -13.01
CA ASP A 83 -2.50 11.44 -13.45
C ASP A 83 -1.91 10.13 -12.90
N PHE A 84 -2.62 9.48 -11.98
CA PHE A 84 -2.20 8.22 -11.36
C PHE A 84 -3.09 7.02 -11.74
N ASN A 85 -3.83 7.11 -12.84
CA ASN A 85 -4.76 6.03 -13.24
C ASN A 85 -4.06 4.68 -13.44
N GLU A 86 -2.87 4.68 -14.04
CA GLU A 86 -2.09 3.45 -14.25
C GLU A 86 -1.65 2.84 -12.91
N GLN A 87 -1.17 3.68 -11.98
CA GLN A 87 -0.76 3.25 -10.65
C GLN A 87 -1.96 2.76 -9.82
N ILE A 88 -3.12 3.40 -9.94
CA ILE A 88 -4.35 2.96 -9.28
C ILE A 88 -4.82 1.62 -9.87
N ILE A 89 -4.74 1.42 -11.19
CA ILE A 89 -5.06 0.13 -11.83
C ILE A 89 -4.10 -0.96 -11.34
N ALA A 90 -2.80 -0.66 -11.29
CA ALA A 90 -1.77 -1.56 -10.79
C ALA A 90 -2.02 -1.93 -9.31
N LEU A 91 -2.32 -0.95 -8.44
CA LEU A 91 -2.69 -1.17 -7.05
C LEU A 91 -3.97 -2.01 -6.92
N ARG A 92 -5.00 -1.77 -7.74
CA ARG A 92 -6.21 -2.61 -7.74
C ARG A 92 -5.92 -4.05 -8.19
N SER A 93 -5.01 -4.23 -9.14
CA SER A 93 -4.53 -5.56 -9.52
C SER A 93 -3.80 -6.23 -8.35
N LEU A 94 -2.99 -5.48 -7.61
CA LEU A 94 -2.31 -5.96 -6.41
C LEU A 94 -3.30 -6.33 -5.29
N GLN A 95 -4.36 -5.54 -5.09
CA GLN A 95 -5.42 -5.82 -4.12
C GLN A 95 -6.07 -7.19 -4.37
N ARG A 96 -6.35 -7.54 -5.64
CA ARG A 96 -6.90 -8.85 -6.00
C ARG A 96 -5.96 -10.01 -5.69
N HIS A 97 -4.66 -9.80 -5.80
CA HIS A 97 -3.70 -10.82 -5.37
C HIS A 97 -3.73 -11.01 -3.86
N PHE A 98 -3.96 -9.95 -3.10
CA PHE A 98 -4.07 -10.03 -1.64
C PHE A 98 -5.38 -10.69 -1.20
N GLU A 99 -6.47 -10.53 -1.95
CA GLU A 99 -7.74 -11.25 -1.74
C GLU A 99 -7.61 -12.77 -1.79
N MET A 100 -6.53 -13.33 -2.37
CA MET A 100 -6.24 -14.77 -2.29
C MET A 100 -6.12 -15.27 -0.85
N GLY A 101 -5.75 -14.39 0.09
CA GLY A 101 -5.87 -14.64 1.52
C GLY A 101 -5.12 -15.89 2.01
N ASN A 102 -5.53 -16.38 3.17
CA ASN A 102 -4.86 -17.44 3.93
C ASN A 102 -4.78 -18.76 3.13
N LEU A 103 -3.68 -18.98 2.42
CA LEU A 103 -3.36 -20.23 1.74
C LEU A 103 -2.94 -21.27 2.77
N ASN A 104 -3.47 -22.48 2.64
CA ASN A 104 -2.99 -23.63 3.38
C ASN A 104 -1.93 -24.37 2.54
N ALA A 105 -0.71 -24.48 3.04
CA ALA A 105 0.37 -25.15 2.32
C ALA A 105 0.10 -26.64 2.09
N ASP A 106 -0.72 -27.28 2.94
CA ASP A 106 -1.12 -28.68 2.79
C ASP A 106 -2.00 -28.92 1.55
N ASP A 107 -2.58 -27.87 0.98
CA ASP A 107 -3.39 -27.94 -0.25
C ASP A 107 -2.51 -28.00 -1.52
N PHE A 108 -1.18 -27.83 -1.37
CA PHE A 108 -0.23 -27.78 -2.48
C PHE A 108 0.69 -29.00 -2.49
N THR A 109 0.88 -29.58 -3.67
CA THR A 109 2.09 -30.36 -3.93
C THR A 109 3.30 -29.42 -4.09
N PHE A 110 4.49 -29.97 -3.93
CA PHE A 110 5.74 -29.22 -4.12
C PHE A 110 5.80 -28.47 -5.46
N GLU A 111 5.41 -29.14 -6.55
CA GLU A 111 5.42 -28.56 -7.90
C GLU A 111 4.38 -27.44 -8.06
N GLN A 112 3.17 -27.64 -7.54
CA GLN A 112 2.13 -26.61 -7.54
C GLN A 112 2.54 -25.40 -6.71
N ALA A 113 3.17 -25.60 -5.55
CA ALA A 113 3.68 -24.51 -4.74
C ALA A 113 4.77 -23.71 -5.48
N ARG A 114 5.65 -24.39 -6.22
CA ARG A 114 6.70 -23.76 -7.02
C ARG A 114 6.11 -22.93 -8.15
N GLU A 115 5.18 -23.49 -8.91
CA GLU A 115 4.47 -22.80 -10.00
C GLU A 115 3.67 -21.60 -9.47
N PHE A 116 2.95 -21.79 -8.36
CA PHE A 116 2.19 -20.73 -7.71
C PHE A 116 3.09 -19.57 -7.30
N MET A 117 4.21 -19.84 -6.61
CA MET A 117 5.16 -18.80 -6.21
C MET A 117 5.76 -18.09 -7.42
N ALA A 118 6.11 -18.83 -8.47
CA ALA A 118 6.65 -18.26 -9.69
C ALA A 118 5.62 -17.37 -10.42
N GLU A 119 4.34 -17.73 -10.42
CA GLU A 119 3.29 -16.92 -11.05
C GLU A 119 2.90 -15.71 -10.20
N HIS A 120 2.53 -15.93 -8.94
CA HIS A 120 1.88 -14.91 -8.12
C HIS A 120 2.87 -13.96 -7.45
N ALA A 121 3.94 -14.49 -6.82
CA ALA A 121 4.92 -13.63 -6.16
C ALA A 121 5.67 -12.77 -7.18
N SER A 122 6.07 -13.34 -8.33
CA SER A 122 6.69 -12.58 -9.42
C SER A 122 5.79 -11.48 -9.96
N ARG A 123 4.49 -11.77 -10.17
CA ARG A 123 3.54 -10.80 -10.71
C ARG A 123 3.31 -9.63 -9.75
N ILE A 124 3.25 -9.89 -8.45
CA ILE A 124 3.19 -8.83 -7.44
C ILE A 124 4.47 -7.99 -7.45
N ILE A 125 5.65 -8.61 -7.51
CA ILE A 125 6.93 -7.89 -7.58
C ILE A 125 6.97 -6.96 -8.79
N VAL A 126 6.56 -7.43 -9.96
CA VAL A 126 6.49 -6.62 -11.18
C VAL A 126 5.53 -5.45 -11.03
N ILE A 127 4.36 -5.67 -10.40
CA ILE A 127 3.41 -4.59 -10.13
C ILE A 127 4.04 -3.54 -9.20
N ILE A 128 4.71 -3.96 -8.13
CA ILE A 128 5.38 -3.05 -7.20
C ILE A 128 6.47 -2.22 -7.92
N ASP A 129 7.24 -2.83 -8.82
CA ASP A 129 8.28 -2.14 -9.58
C ASP A 129 7.74 -1.12 -10.59
N SER A 130 6.45 -1.18 -10.92
CA SER A 130 5.77 -0.22 -11.80
C SER A 130 5.16 0.99 -11.07
N LEU A 131 5.18 1.00 -9.73
CA LEU A 131 4.60 2.04 -8.86
C LEU A 131 5.66 3.03 -8.35
#